data_AF-A0A2Z6S6H5-F1
#
_entry.id   AF-A0A2Z6S6H5-F1
#
_cell.length_a   1.000
_cell.length_b   1.000
_cell.length_c   1.000
_cell.angle_alpha   90.00
_cell.angle_beta   90.00
_cell.angle_gamma   90.00
#
_symmetry.space_group_name_H-M   'P 1'
#
loop_
_entity.id
_entity.type
_entity.pdbx_description
1 polymer ?
#
loop_
_entity_poly.entity_id
_entity_poly.type
_entity_poly.pdbx_seq_one_letter_code
_entity_poly.pdbx_strand_id
1 'polypeptide(L)'
;MSAFREALMSFFKLRASYSLSFMNEAVLQAVTEMLLPNNRIPELCLVVDGNKPKGDGRFGFVDLIFGDLNHSIIELKYINLSGLIKAEYNNWNISLSTNELATLDKVIENEDEIILLKRKYMFWSKDKNRPKITTLDEVLLSAGEQVTKYMNVISHGNIQNDRCGIMDSRIQVNQPPNYCGTLDSYVIMMIGFRRFLCKFIGSQNTYYSITKI
;
A
#
# COMPACT_ATOMS: atom_id res chain seq x y z
N MET A 1 -3.78 15.00 -0.57
CA MET A 1 -3.04 14.12 0.34
C MET A 1 -3.06 14.58 1.82
N SER A 2 -2.91 15.87 2.16
CA SER A 2 -2.92 16.33 3.58
C SER A 2 -4.20 15.99 4.34
N ALA A 3 -5.38 16.35 3.79
CA ALA A 3 -6.66 16.05 4.43
C ALA A 3 -6.90 14.53 4.62
N PHE A 4 -6.48 13.72 3.65
CA PHE A 4 -6.54 12.26 3.76
C PHE A 4 -5.64 11.74 4.89
N ARG A 5 -4.39 12.21 4.96
CA ARG A 5 -3.46 11.89 6.06
C ARG A 5 -4.10 12.22 7.42
N GLU A 6 -4.65 13.42 7.57
CA GLU A 6 -5.28 13.88 8.82
C GLU A 6 -6.49 13.01 9.20
N ALA A 7 -7.36 12.67 8.26
CA ALA A 7 -8.51 11.82 8.49
C ALA A 7 -8.09 10.39 8.91
N LEU A 8 -7.13 9.80 8.19
CA LEU A 8 -6.61 8.46 8.47
C LEU A 8 -5.94 8.40 9.85
N MET A 9 -5.10 9.39 10.13
CA MET A 9 -4.43 9.56 11.41
C MET A 9 -5.42 9.73 12.56
N SER A 10 -6.46 10.54 12.36
CA SER A 10 -7.51 10.76 13.37
C SER A 10 -8.29 9.48 13.65
N PHE A 11 -8.65 8.72 12.61
CA PHE A 11 -9.33 7.44 12.77
C PHE A 11 -8.51 6.48 13.65
N PHE A 12 -7.22 6.28 13.32
CA PHE A 12 -6.39 5.33 14.05
C PHE A 12 -6.07 5.79 15.47
N LYS A 13 -5.85 7.09 15.71
CA LYS A 13 -5.61 7.64 17.05
C LYS A 13 -6.80 7.51 18.00
N LEU A 14 -8.02 7.40 17.48
CA LEU A 14 -9.23 7.17 18.28
C LEU A 14 -9.43 5.71 18.70
N ARG A 15 -8.69 4.77 18.10
CA ARG A 15 -8.80 3.34 18.42
C ARG A 15 -8.23 3.07 19.81
N ALA A 16 -8.85 2.14 20.54
CA ALA A 16 -8.31 1.65 21.79
C ALA A 16 -6.93 1.01 21.57
N SER A 17 -5.96 1.25 22.47
CA SER A 17 -4.60 0.71 22.36
C SER A 17 -4.57 -0.81 22.24
N TYR A 18 -5.55 -1.52 22.81
CA TYR A 18 -5.70 -2.98 22.65
C TYR A 18 -5.80 -3.42 21.18
N SER A 19 -6.32 -2.56 20.30
CA SER A 19 -6.42 -2.86 18.88
C SER A 19 -5.06 -2.89 18.18
N LEU A 20 -3.99 -2.28 18.72
CA LEU A 20 -2.67 -2.17 18.08
C LEU A 20 -2.11 -3.52 17.61
N SER A 21 -2.30 -4.58 18.41
CA SER A 21 -1.77 -5.92 18.10
C SER A 21 -2.47 -6.59 16.91
N PHE A 22 -3.72 -6.19 16.61
CA PHE A 22 -4.57 -6.83 15.60
C PHE A 22 -4.62 -6.09 14.26
N MET A 23 -4.03 -4.90 14.19
CA MET A 23 -4.02 -4.13 12.96
C MET A 23 -3.08 -4.74 11.93
N ASN A 24 -3.52 -4.65 10.67
CA ASN A 24 -2.84 -5.19 9.51
C ASN A 24 -3.24 -4.39 8.26
N GLU A 25 -2.69 -4.77 7.12
CA GLU A 25 -2.94 -4.11 5.83
C GLU A 25 -4.42 -4.15 5.41
N ALA A 26 -5.15 -5.25 5.69
CA ALA A 26 -6.56 -5.34 5.35
C ALA A 26 -7.41 -4.31 6.13
N VAL A 27 -7.08 -4.05 7.40
CA VAL A 27 -7.73 -2.98 8.17
C VAL A 27 -7.37 -1.61 7.60
N LEU A 28 -6.10 -1.38 7.26
CA LEU A 28 -5.65 -0.13 6.63
C LEU A 28 -6.35 0.13 5.30
N GLN A 29 -6.52 -0.91 4.47
CA GLN A 29 -7.25 -0.89 3.22
C GLN A 29 -8.70 -0.47 3.45
N ALA A 30 -9.43 -1.17 4.31
CA ALA A 30 -10.85 -0.90 4.58
C ALA A 30 -11.08 0.54 5.09
N VAL A 31 -10.21 1.03 5.97
CA VAL A 31 -10.30 2.42 6.49
C VAL A 31 -9.96 3.43 5.40
N THR A 32 -8.91 3.17 4.62
CA THR A 32 -8.51 4.04 3.50
C THR A 32 -9.65 4.18 2.49
N GLU A 33 -10.30 3.08 2.16
CA GLU A 33 -11.49 3.09 1.30
C GLU A 33 -12.61 3.91 1.93
N MET A 34 -12.96 3.68 3.19
CA MET A 34 -14.03 4.42 3.86
C MET A 34 -13.81 5.94 3.86
N LEU A 35 -12.56 6.39 3.95
CA LEU A 35 -12.21 7.81 4.07
C LEU A 35 -12.05 8.53 2.73
N LEU A 36 -11.87 7.81 1.62
CA LEU A 36 -11.67 8.41 0.31
C LEU A 36 -12.99 8.63 -0.44
N PRO A 37 -13.06 9.62 -1.35
CA PRO A 37 -14.25 9.88 -2.16
C PRO A 37 -14.63 8.68 -3.07
N ASN A 38 -15.82 8.76 -3.67
CA ASN A 38 -16.45 7.63 -4.38
C ASN A 38 -15.77 7.22 -5.70
N ASN A 39 -14.90 8.07 -6.26
CA ASN A 39 -14.13 7.84 -7.48
C ASN A 39 -12.88 6.94 -7.28
N ARG A 40 -12.86 6.15 -6.21
CA ARG A 40 -11.82 5.14 -5.95
C ARG A 40 -12.22 3.76 -6.48
N ILE A 41 -11.25 2.99 -6.94
CA ILE A 41 -11.36 1.56 -7.20
C ILE A 41 -10.32 0.84 -6.34
N PRO A 42 -10.74 0.11 -5.29
CA PRO A 42 -9.85 -0.72 -4.50
C PRO A 42 -9.54 -2.02 -5.22
N GLU A 43 -8.35 -2.57 -4.96
CA GLU A 43 -7.91 -3.87 -5.49
C GLU A 43 -8.10 -3.97 -7.01
N LEU A 44 -7.63 -2.95 -7.76
CA LEU A 44 -7.74 -2.93 -9.22
C LEU A 44 -6.98 -4.13 -9.78
N CYS A 45 -7.70 -5.00 -10.48
CA CYS A 45 -7.13 -6.22 -11.01
C CYS A 45 -6.37 -5.96 -12.32
N LEU A 46 -5.14 -6.47 -12.39
CA LEU A 46 -4.24 -6.34 -13.52
C LEU A 46 -3.82 -7.72 -14.03
N VAL A 47 -3.62 -7.86 -15.34
CA VAL A 47 -2.73 -8.88 -15.89
C VAL A 47 -1.33 -8.29 -15.93
N VAL A 48 -0.49 -8.76 -15.02
CA VAL A 48 0.89 -8.27 -14.85
C VAL A 48 1.84 -9.00 -15.78
N ASP A 49 1.61 -10.29 -16.00
CA ASP A 49 2.38 -11.10 -16.94
C ASP A 49 1.47 -12.11 -17.63
N GLY A 50 1.02 -11.75 -18.83
CA GLY A 50 0.11 -12.56 -19.64
C GLY A 50 0.67 -13.91 -20.08
N ASN A 51 1.99 -14.09 -20.06
CA ASN A 51 2.64 -15.34 -20.46
C ASN A 51 2.58 -16.40 -19.37
N LYS A 52 2.26 -16.04 -18.13
CA LYS A 52 2.19 -16.98 -17.00
C LYS A 52 0.81 -17.63 -16.90
N PRO A 53 0.73 -18.89 -16.43
CA PRO A 53 -0.56 -19.50 -16.11
C PRO A 53 -1.20 -18.82 -14.89
N LYS A 54 -2.51 -19.02 -14.73
CA LYS A 54 -3.25 -18.55 -13.56
C LYS A 54 -2.70 -19.21 -12.30
N GLY A 55 -2.38 -18.41 -11.28
CA GLY A 55 -1.79 -18.86 -10.02
C GLY A 55 -0.29 -18.56 -9.89
N ASP A 56 0.42 -18.38 -11.00
CA ASP A 56 1.89 -18.24 -11.00
C ASP A 56 2.36 -16.78 -11.06
N GLY A 57 1.55 -15.86 -10.54
CA GLY A 57 1.82 -14.42 -10.59
C GLY A 57 1.48 -13.77 -11.93
N ARG A 58 0.56 -14.36 -12.71
CA ARG A 58 -0.08 -13.73 -13.88
C ARG A 58 -0.81 -12.45 -13.51
N PHE A 59 -1.49 -12.45 -12.37
CA PHE A 59 -2.34 -11.35 -11.91
C PHE A 59 -1.66 -10.55 -10.79
N GLY A 60 -1.98 -9.27 -10.73
CA GLY A 60 -1.64 -8.38 -9.62
C GLY A 60 -2.82 -7.50 -9.27
N PHE A 61 -2.81 -7.00 -8.05
CA PHE A 61 -3.88 -6.16 -7.52
C PHE A 61 -3.26 -4.89 -6.97
N VAL A 62 -3.74 -3.76 -7.47
CA VAL A 62 -3.36 -2.46 -6.94
C VAL A 62 -4.26 -2.15 -5.77
N ASP A 63 -3.69 -1.87 -4.60
CA ASP A 63 -4.47 -1.61 -3.38
C ASP A 63 -5.52 -0.53 -3.60
N LEU A 64 -5.15 0.58 -4.25
CA LEU A 64 -6.11 1.60 -4.64
C LEU A 64 -5.69 2.40 -5.87
N ILE A 65 -6.66 2.71 -6.72
CA ILE A 65 -6.59 3.81 -7.69
C ILE A 65 -7.71 4.81 -7.41
N PHE A 66 -7.44 6.10 -7.54
CA PHE A 66 -8.44 7.16 -7.40
C PHE A 66 -8.06 8.40 -8.21
N GLY A 67 -9.06 9.22 -8.52
CA GLY A 67 -8.90 10.41 -9.37
C GLY A 67 -9.81 10.34 -10.60
N ASP A 68 -9.89 11.46 -11.32
CA ASP A 68 -10.77 11.60 -12.49
C ASP A 68 -9.93 11.70 -13.77
N LEU A 69 -9.34 12.88 -14.01
CA LEU A 69 -8.48 13.13 -15.18
C LEU A 69 -7.03 12.75 -14.93
N ASN A 70 -6.55 12.96 -13.71
CA ASN A 70 -5.24 12.49 -13.24
C ASN A 70 -5.47 11.42 -12.19
N HIS A 71 -4.95 10.23 -12.46
CA HIS A 71 -5.14 9.07 -11.61
C HIS A 71 -3.96 8.98 -10.64
N SER A 72 -4.25 8.57 -9.42
CA SER A 72 -3.25 8.24 -8.41
C SER A 72 -3.38 6.78 -8.03
N ILE A 73 -2.27 6.06 -8.13
CA ILE A 73 -2.12 4.71 -7.63
C ILE A 73 -1.51 4.78 -6.23
N ILE A 74 -2.08 4.03 -5.30
CA ILE A 74 -1.54 3.84 -3.95
C ILE A 74 -1.24 2.37 -3.73
N GLU A 75 -0.05 2.11 -3.20
CA GLU A 75 0.30 0.87 -2.49
C GLU A 75 0.29 1.16 -0.98
N LEU A 76 -0.42 0.34 -0.21
CA LEU A 76 -0.56 0.44 1.23
C LEU A 76 0.37 -0.55 1.93
N LYS A 77 1.00 -0.09 3.00
CA LYS A 77 1.79 -0.91 3.91
C LYS A 77 1.40 -0.61 5.34
N TYR A 78 1.11 -1.65 6.12
CA TYR A 78 0.87 -1.52 7.55
C TYR A 78 1.98 -2.21 8.33
N ILE A 79 2.71 -1.44 9.14
CA ILE A 79 3.77 -1.94 10.01
C ILE A 79 3.20 -2.14 11.40
N ASN A 80 3.10 -3.41 11.81
CA ASN A 80 2.65 -3.76 13.14
C ASN A 80 3.78 -3.55 14.15
N LEU A 81 3.51 -2.84 15.24
CA LEU A 81 4.50 -2.52 16.27
C LEU A 81 5.12 -3.76 16.92
N SER A 82 4.36 -4.86 17.00
CA SER A 82 4.90 -6.13 17.50
C SER A 82 6.07 -6.64 16.66
N GLY A 83 6.04 -6.44 15.34
CA GLY A 83 7.12 -6.86 14.46
C GLY A 83 8.39 -6.03 14.64
N LEU A 84 8.28 -4.77 15.06
CA LEU A 84 9.44 -3.94 15.42
C LEU A 84 10.11 -4.47 16.69
N ILE A 85 9.32 -4.71 17.74
CA ILE A 85 9.84 -5.22 19.02
C ILE A 85 10.44 -6.63 18.83
N LYS A 86 9.74 -7.51 18.11
CA LYS A 86 10.25 -8.86 17.79
C LYS A 86 11.58 -8.82 17.06
N ALA A 87 11.79 -7.86 16.16
CA ALA A 87 13.05 -7.70 15.45
C ALA A 87 14.16 -7.15 16.34
N GLU A 88 13.84 -6.20 17.22
CA GLU A 88 14.78 -5.63 18.20
C GLU A 88 15.33 -6.72 19.12
N TYR A 89 14.47 -7.57 19.66
CA TYR A 89 14.86 -8.71 20.50
C TYR A 89 15.29 -9.95 19.72
N ASN A 90 15.21 -9.93 18.39
CA ASN A 90 15.42 -11.08 17.51
C ASN A 90 14.65 -12.34 17.99
N ASN A 91 13.42 -12.17 18.43
CA ASN A 91 12.60 -13.23 19.01
C ASN A 91 11.14 -13.12 18.56
N TRP A 92 10.73 -14.03 17.67
CA TRP A 92 9.35 -14.07 17.15
C TRP A 92 8.29 -14.39 18.22
N ASN A 93 8.67 -15.19 19.23
CA ASN A 93 7.77 -15.74 20.23
C ASN A 93 7.63 -14.86 21.48
N ILE A 94 8.22 -13.66 21.47
CA ILE A 94 8.05 -12.71 22.58
C ILE A 94 6.57 -12.34 22.72
N SER A 95 6.06 -12.43 23.96
CA SER A 95 4.73 -11.95 24.31
C SER A 95 4.82 -10.46 24.63
N LEU A 96 3.88 -9.68 24.08
CA LEU A 96 3.89 -8.22 24.21
C LEU A 96 2.59 -7.75 24.87
N SER A 97 2.72 -6.91 25.88
CA SER A 97 1.58 -6.25 26.51
C SER A 97 1.09 -5.07 25.67
N THR A 98 -0.19 -4.73 25.84
CA THR A 98 -0.79 -3.52 25.24
C THR A 98 -0.03 -2.25 25.61
N ASN A 99 0.51 -2.18 26.83
CA ASN A 99 1.23 -1.00 27.32
C ASN A 99 2.58 -0.82 26.61
N GLU A 100 3.30 -1.90 26.34
CA GLU A 100 4.55 -1.84 25.56
C GLU A 100 4.29 -1.34 24.14
N LEU A 101 3.26 -1.88 23.47
CA LEU A 101 2.87 -1.41 22.13
C LEU A 101 2.44 0.06 22.14
N ALA A 102 1.62 0.48 23.11
CA ALA A 102 1.16 1.87 23.21
C ALA A 102 2.30 2.84 23.52
N THR A 103 3.30 2.41 24.30
CA THR A 103 4.49 3.21 24.58
C THR A 103 5.32 3.39 23.31
N LEU A 104 5.57 2.29 22.58
CA LEU A 104 6.28 2.34 21.31
C LEU A 104 5.56 3.22 20.29
N ASP A 105 4.24 3.12 20.18
CA ASP A 105 3.40 3.91 19.28
C ASP A 105 3.59 5.43 19.49
N LYS A 106 3.70 5.88 20.75
CA LYS A 106 3.98 7.28 21.08
C LYS A 106 5.42 7.69 20.75
N VAL A 107 6.39 6.78 20.97
CA VAL A 107 7.80 7.05 20.66
C VAL A 107 8.00 7.25 19.15
N ILE A 108 7.44 6.37 18.33
CA ILE A 108 7.61 6.44 16.85
C ILE A 108 6.92 7.64 16.21
N GLU A 109 5.92 8.22 16.88
CA GLU A 109 5.18 9.38 16.37
C GLU A 109 6.14 10.52 16.01
N ASN A 110 7.13 10.76 16.87
CA ASN A 110 8.07 11.87 16.78
C ASN A 110 9.49 11.44 16.38
N GLU A 111 9.70 10.17 16.08
CA GLU A 111 11.01 9.68 15.67
C GLU A 111 11.42 10.30 14.31
N ASP A 112 12.71 10.61 14.19
CA ASP A 112 13.28 11.06 12.93
C ASP A 112 13.08 10.00 11.84
N GLU A 113 12.71 10.42 10.63
CA GLU A 113 12.35 9.51 9.55
C GLU A 113 13.54 8.63 9.12
N ILE A 114 14.76 9.18 9.07
CA ILE A 114 15.96 8.43 8.68
C ILE A 114 16.28 7.35 9.73
N ILE A 115 16.11 7.66 11.01
CA ILE A 115 16.27 6.69 12.10
C ILE A 115 15.17 5.64 12.05
N LEU A 116 13.92 6.06 11.88
CA LEU A 116 12.74 5.20 11.80
C LEU A 116 12.86 4.18 10.66
N LEU A 117 13.24 4.62 9.45
CA LEU A 117 13.39 3.75 8.28
C LEU A 117 14.48 2.68 8.47
N LYS A 118 15.49 2.95 9.30
CA LYS A 118 16.55 1.98 9.65
C LYS A 118 16.12 0.94 10.69
N ARG A 119 14.96 1.09 11.33
CA ARG A 119 14.49 0.10 12.31
C ARG A 119 14.32 -1.26 11.65
N LYS A 120 14.78 -2.29 12.35
CA LYS A 120 14.52 -3.68 11.96
C LYS A 120 13.05 -4.00 12.16
N TYR A 121 12.52 -4.82 11.26
CA TYR A 121 11.15 -5.29 11.29
C TYR A 121 11.12 -6.79 11.05
N MET A 122 10.36 -7.52 11.87
CA MET A 122 10.22 -8.97 11.78
C MET A 122 8.78 -9.31 11.45
N PHE A 123 8.59 -10.12 10.41
CA PHE A 123 7.27 -10.58 9.96
C PHE A 123 7.32 -12.06 9.61
N TRP A 124 6.15 -12.69 9.55
CA TRP A 124 6.03 -14.08 9.10
C TRP A 124 6.03 -14.15 7.58
N SER A 125 7.04 -14.77 6.97
CA SER A 125 7.05 -15.07 5.53
C SER A 125 6.28 -16.37 5.29
N LYS A 126 5.18 -16.28 4.52
CA LYS A 126 4.36 -17.46 4.15
C LYS A 126 5.15 -18.41 3.26
N ASP A 127 5.85 -17.85 2.28
CA ASP A 127 6.67 -18.50 1.26
C ASP A 127 7.90 -19.21 1.84
N LYS A 128 8.51 -18.71 2.93
CA LYS A 128 9.58 -19.40 3.65
C LYS A 128 9.10 -20.16 4.89
N ASN A 129 7.82 -20.04 5.22
CA ASN A 129 7.19 -20.60 6.42
C ASN A 129 7.98 -20.33 7.72
N ARG A 130 8.53 -19.13 7.86
CA ARG A 130 9.35 -18.73 9.02
C ARG A 130 9.38 -17.20 9.20
N PRO A 131 9.74 -16.71 10.39
CA PRO A 131 9.98 -15.28 10.60
C PRO A 131 11.16 -14.82 9.73
N LYS A 132 11.03 -13.63 9.13
CA LYS A 132 12.08 -12.95 8.39
C LYS A 132 12.30 -11.57 8.98
N ILE A 133 13.55 -11.14 9.06
CA ILE A 133 13.94 -9.78 9.42
C ILE A 133 14.25 -8.99 8.15
N THR A 134 13.85 -7.72 8.16
CA THR A 134 14.09 -6.70 7.13
C THR A 134 14.23 -5.34 7.82
N THR A 135 14.30 -4.24 7.08
CA THR A 135 14.16 -2.88 7.62
C THR A 135 12.89 -2.22 7.09
N LEU A 136 12.43 -1.14 7.73
CA LEU A 136 11.31 -0.36 7.19
C LEU A 136 11.64 0.29 5.84
N ASP A 137 12.90 0.67 5.63
CA ASP A 137 13.39 1.16 4.35
C ASP A 137 13.28 0.11 3.23
N GLU A 138 13.68 -1.14 3.50
CA GLU A 138 13.54 -2.25 2.55
C GLU A 138 12.06 -2.54 2.22
N VAL A 139 11.16 -2.46 3.22
CA VAL A 139 9.72 -2.60 2.98
C VAL A 139 9.20 -1.47 2.08
N LEU A 140 9.61 -0.23 2.34
CA LEU A 140 9.23 0.94 1.54
C LEU A 140 9.77 0.86 0.11
N LEU A 141 11.01 0.39 -0.06
CA LEU A 141 11.66 0.18 -1.34
C LEU A 141 10.91 -0.88 -2.16
N SER A 142 10.64 -2.04 -1.57
CA SER A 142 9.92 -3.14 -2.23
C SER A 142 8.50 -2.74 -2.65
N ALA A 143 7.79 -1.98 -1.79
CA ALA A 143 6.49 -1.40 -2.15
C ALA A 143 6.60 -0.41 -3.32
N GLY A 144 7.66 0.40 -3.36
CA GLY A 144 7.97 1.30 -4.47
C GLY A 144 8.21 0.56 -5.80
N GLU A 145 8.97 -0.53 -5.76
CA GLU A 145 9.21 -1.39 -6.93
C GLU A 145 7.92 -2.04 -7.44
N GLN A 146 7.07 -2.51 -6.52
CA GLN A 146 5.77 -3.09 -6.85
C GLN A 146 4.85 -2.06 -7.53
N VAL A 147 4.67 -0.88 -6.94
CA VAL A 147 3.80 0.15 -7.52
C VAL A 147 4.34 0.67 -8.85
N THR A 148 5.67 0.75 -9.03
CA THR A 148 6.30 1.07 -10.31
C THR A 148 5.92 0.05 -11.39
N LYS A 149 5.97 -1.24 -11.05
CA LYS A 149 5.55 -2.32 -11.95
C LYS A 149 4.08 -2.20 -12.33
N TYR A 150 3.21 -1.90 -11.37
CA TYR A 150 1.78 -1.72 -11.63
C TYR A 150 1.47 -0.48 -12.46
N MET A 151 2.13 0.64 -12.21
CA MET A 151 2.03 1.86 -13.01
C MET A 151 2.37 1.57 -14.48
N ASN A 152 3.48 0.85 -14.72
CA ASN A 152 3.86 0.40 -16.06
C ASN A 152 2.78 -0.47 -16.70
N VAL A 153 2.22 -1.45 -16.00
CA VAL A 153 1.14 -2.29 -16.53
C VAL A 153 -0.11 -1.47 -16.85
N ILE A 154 -0.52 -0.61 -15.92
CA ILE A 154 -1.70 0.25 -16.08
C ILE A 154 -1.54 1.09 -17.32
N SER A 155 -0.38 1.72 -17.55
CA SER A 155 -0.09 2.59 -18.71
C SER A 155 -0.34 1.98 -20.10
N HIS A 156 -0.53 0.67 -20.20
CA HIS A 156 -0.92 -0.01 -21.43
C HIS A 156 -2.44 0.05 -21.71
N GLY A 157 -3.25 0.49 -20.74
CA GLY A 157 -4.71 0.52 -20.82
C GLY A 157 -5.35 -0.86 -20.64
N ASN A 158 -6.46 -1.09 -21.35
CA ASN A 158 -7.15 -2.39 -21.35
C ASN A 158 -6.24 -3.51 -21.88
N ILE A 159 -6.47 -4.72 -21.39
CA ILE A 159 -5.82 -5.91 -21.97
C ILE A 159 -6.09 -6.02 -23.45
N GLN A 160 -5.02 -6.26 -24.22
CA GLN A 160 -5.08 -6.60 -25.63
C GLN A 160 -4.45 -7.98 -25.85
N ASN A 161 -5.19 -8.92 -26.44
CA ASN A 161 -4.68 -10.23 -26.90
C ASN A 161 -3.79 -10.96 -25.87
N ASP A 162 -4.30 -11.18 -24.65
CA ASP A 162 -3.60 -11.84 -23.53
C ASP A 162 -2.30 -11.17 -23.07
N ARG A 163 -2.05 -9.90 -23.42
CA ARG A 163 -0.91 -9.12 -22.90
C ARG A 163 -1.19 -8.52 -21.52
N CYS A 164 -0.17 -7.86 -20.97
CA CYS A 164 -0.33 -7.06 -19.76
C CYS A 164 -1.32 -5.91 -19.97
N GLY A 165 -2.03 -5.55 -18.90
CA GLY A 165 -2.99 -4.46 -18.91
C GLY A 165 -4.01 -4.59 -17.78
N ILE A 166 -4.99 -3.72 -17.84
CA ILE A 166 -6.07 -3.62 -16.85
C ILE A 166 -7.13 -4.70 -17.11
N MET A 167 -7.53 -5.41 -16.05
CA MET A 167 -8.53 -6.50 -16.08
C MET A 167 -9.59 -6.33 -14.99
N ASP A 168 -10.40 -5.28 -15.07
CA ASP A 168 -11.39 -5.01 -14.03
C ASP A 168 -12.73 -4.59 -14.65
N SER A 169 -13.79 -5.32 -14.31
CA SER A 169 -15.13 -5.09 -14.87
C SER A 169 -15.83 -3.86 -14.29
N ARG A 170 -15.29 -3.27 -13.21
CA ARG A 170 -15.87 -2.09 -12.55
C ARG A 170 -15.47 -0.77 -13.22
N ILE A 171 -14.64 -0.83 -14.26
CA ILE A 171 -14.12 0.35 -14.93
C ILE A 171 -14.24 0.24 -16.43
N GLN A 172 -14.23 1.40 -17.05
CA GLN A 172 -14.15 1.60 -18.48
C GLN A 172 -12.86 2.35 -18.79
N VAL A 173 -12.07 1.83 -19.73
CA VAL A 173 -10.90 2.50 -20.27
C VAL A 173 -11.28 3.15 -21.59
N ASN A 174 -11.23 4.48 -21.64
CA ASN A 174 -11.61 5.27 -22.80
C ASN A 174 -10.37 5.93 -23.41
N GLN A 175 -10.25 5.94 -24.74
CA GLN A 175 -9.17 6.63 -25.46
C GLN A 175 -9.74 7.81 -26.28
N PRO A 176 -10.04 8.96 -25.65
CA PRO A 176 -10.49 10.13 -26.40
C PRO A 176 -9.38 10.64 -27.33
N PRO A 177 -9.72 11.23 -28.48
CA PRO A 177 -8.74 11.93 -29.31
C PRO A 177 -7.99 12.99 -28.50
N ASN A 178 -6.66 13.03 -28.62
CA ASN A 178 -5.79 14.00 -27.96
C ASN A 178 -5.82 13.99 -26.41
N TYR A 179 -6.26 12.90 -25.77
CA TYR A 179 -6.19 12.76 -24.32
C TYR A 179 -4.75 12.56 -23.85
N CYS A 180 -4.35 13.32 -22.83
CA CYS A 180 -3.08 13.16 -22.11
C CYS A 180 -3.34 13.42 -20.63
N GLY A 181 -3.41 12.35 -19.84
CA GLY A 181 -3.53 12.41 -18.38
C GLY A 181 -2.24 11.97 -17.71
N THR A 182 -2.12 12.20 -16.41
CA THR A 182 -1.01 11.66 -15.61
C THR A 182 -1.48 10.58 -14.66
N LEU A 183 -0.60 9.61 -14.44
CA LEU A 183 -0.74 8.54 -13.48
C LEU A 183 0.37 8.69 -12.46
N ASP A 184 0.03 9.20 -11.28
CA ASP A 184 0.95 9.39 -10.17
C ASP A 184 0.94 8.15 -9.28
N SER A 185 2.09 7.78 -8.72
CA SER A 185 2.21 6.61 -7.85
C SER A 185 2.76 6.99 -6.48
N TYR A 186 2.13 6.42 -5.45
CA TYR A 186 2.47 6.66 -4.05
C TYR A 186 2.56 5.35 -3.28
N VAL A 187 3.48 5.29 -2.33
CA VAL A 187 3.43 4.31 -1.23
C VAL A 187 2.99 5.03 0.03
N ILE A 188 1.96 4.49 0.69
CA ILE A 188 1.50 4.96 1.99
C ILE A 188 1.80 3.87 3.02
N MET A 189 2.65 4.21 3.99
CA MET A 189 3.03 3.33 5.08
C MET A 189 2.50 3.87 6.40
N MET A 190 1.62 3.11 7.03
CA MET A 190 1.13 3.38 8.38
C MET A 190 1.86 2.49 9.37
N ILE A 191 2.46 3.09 10.40
CA ILE A 191 3.23 2.40 11.44
C ILE A 191 2.52 2.63 12.78
N GLY A 192 1.99 1.55 13.35
CA GLY A 192 1.12 1.66 14.52
C GLY A 192 -0.13 2.50 14.22
N PHE A 193 -0.53 3.33 15.18
CA PHE A 193 -1.63 4.30 15.01
C PHE A 193 -1.14 5.72 14.79
N ARG A 194 0.14 5.98 15.01
CA ARG A 194 0.63 7.35 15.17
C ARG A 194 1.57 7.85 14.09
N ARG A 195 2.19 6.97 13.30
CA ARG A 195 3.16 7.39 12.29
C ARG A 195 2.74 7.03 10.87
N PHE A 196 2.57 8.07 10.06
CA PHE A 196 2.20 7.99 8.65
C PHE A 196 3.36 8.48 7.80
N LEU A 197 3.78 7.68 6.82
CA LEU A 197 4.73 8.04 5.78
C LEU A 197 4.04 7.95 4.41
N CYS A 198 4.25 8.95 3.56
CA CYS A 198 3.79 8.94 2.18
C CYS A 198 4.95 9.29 1.27
N LYS A 199 5.31 8.35 0.39
CA LYS A 199 6.40 8.51 -0.57
C LYS A 199 5.83 8.55 -1.97
N PHE A 200 6.08 9.66 -2.67
CA PHE A 200 5.86 9.72 -4.12
C PHE A 200 6.94 8.89 -4.82
N ILE A 201 6.52 8.02 -5.75
CA ILE A 201 7.41 7.09 -6.45
C ILE A 201 7.69 7.58 -7.87
N GLY A 202 6.68 8.09 -8.56
CA GLY A 202 6.84 8.64 -9.90
C GLY A 202 5.51 8.93 -10.59
N SER A 203 5.60 9.55 -11.76
CA SER A 203 4.47 9.83 -12.64
C SER A 203 4.71 9.21 -14.01
N GLN A 204 3.63 8.79 -14.67
CA GLN A 204 3.65 8.34 -16.05
C GLN A 204 2.50 8.98 -16.83
N ASN A 205 2.76 9.35 -18.08
CA ASN A 205 1.70 9.83 -18.96
C ASN A 205 0.79 8.66 -19.37
N THR A 206 -0.51 8.95 -19.48
CA THR A 206 -1.53 8.03 -19.96
C THR A 206 -2.30 8.67 -21.10
N TYR A 207 -2.59 7.88 -22.13
CA TYR A 207 -3.32 8.32 -23.32
C TYR A 207 -4.76 7.80 -23.35
N TYR A 208 -5.27 7.41 -22.19
CA TYR A 208 -6.63 6.95 -21.95
C TYR A 208 -7.08 7.42 -20.56
N SER A 209 -8.38 7.60 -20.38
CA SER A 209 -8.98 7.80 -19.06
C SER A 209 -9.50 6.49 -18.50
N ILE A 210 -9.47 6.36 -17.17
CA ILE A 210 -10.13 5.28 -16.43
C ILE A 210 -11.36 5.90 -15.79
N THR A 211 -12.52 5.33 -16.04
CA THR A 211 -13.78 5.78 -15.44
C THR A 211 -14.44 4.61 -14.74
N LYS A 212 -14.85 4.81 -13.48
CA LYS A 212 -15.63 3.82 -12.74
C LYS A 212 -17.06 3.75 -13.32
N ILE A 213 -17.56 2.53 -13.54
CA ILE A 213 -18.91 2.25 -14.04
C ILE A 213 -19.89 2.19 -12.87
#